data_AF-A0A7X6PWR5-F1
#
_entry.id   AF-A0A7X6PWR5-F1
#
_cell.length_a   1.000
_cell.length_b   1.000
_cell.length_c   1.000
_cell.angle_alpha   90.00
_cell.angle_beta   90.00
_cell.angle_gamma   90.00
#
_symmetry.space_group_name_H-M   'P 1'
#
loop_
_entity.id
_entity.type
_entity.pdbx_description
1 polymer ?
#
loop_
_entity_poly.entity_id
_entity_poly.type
_entity_poly.pdbx_seq_one_letter_code
_entity_poly.pdbx_strand_id
1 'polypeptide(L)'
;VLHHCPRFGLVAVKNNRVEALYKDPAPGRFAFTGIHLLSPEVFDYLPPEGYADIISLCYKPMIESGITLNAHTVTGHYWHDIGTIEDYINANLDFLGFYGKKIVQGEDTSIDPTATVKNWAIIGNNVTIEKGAVIDSSIIWDNAVIKKGSHLKDSIAISEDMIIQTASMPEGPYGSPSDRD
;
A
#
# COMPACT_ATOMS: atom_id res chain seq x y z
N VAL A 1 -3.03 -9.13 -14.15
CA VAL A 1 -3.89 -7.95 -13.92
C VAL A 1 -3.03 -6.71 -13.93
N LEU A 2 -3.50 -5.63 -14.54
CA LEU A 2 -2.72 -4.41 -14.77
C LEU A 2 -3.42 -3.17 -14.21
N HIS A 3 -2.63 -2.17 -13.78
CA HIS A 3 -3.10 -0.92 -13.19
C HIS A 3 -2.35 0.32 -13.73
N HIS A 4 -2.95 1.50 -13.63
CA HIS A 4 -2.30 2.77 -13.97
C HIS A 4 -1.38 3.25 -12.83
N CYS A 5 -0.19 2.66 -12.68
CA CYS A 5 0.82 3.14 -11.73
C CYS A 5 2.23 3.13 -12.35
N PRO A 6 2.90 4.28 -12.53
CA PRO A 6 4.17 4.35 -13.26
C PRO A 6 5.39 3.82 -12.48
N ARG A 7 5.26 3.58 -11.17
CA ARG A 7 6.37 3.27 -10.26
C ARG A 7 6.87 1.81 -10.32
N PHE A 8 6.13 0.92 -10.96
CA PHE A 8 6.36 -0.53 -10.92
C PHE A 8 6.84 -1.11 -12.25
N GLY A 9 7.03 -2.44 -12.32
CA GLY A 9 7.28 -3.12 -13.58
C GLY A 9 6.14 -2.85 -14.57
N LEU A 10 6.49 -2.31 -15.73
CA LEU A 10 5.51 -1.83 -16.71
C LEU A 10 5.31 -2.82 -17.84
N VAL A 11 4.07 -2.98 -18.24
CA VAL A 11 3.63 -3.93 -19.27
C VAL A 11 2.96 -3.16 -20.38
N ALA A 12 3.44 -3.29 -21.61
CA ALA A 12 2.69 -2.81 -22.77
C ALA A 12 1.68 -3.87 -23.20
N VAL A 13 0.45 -3.43 -23.45
CA VAL A 13 -0.65 -4.30 -23.86
C VAL A 13 -1.27 -3.82 -25.16
N LYS A 14 -1.46 -4.77 -26.09
CA LYS A 14 -2.22 -4.56 -27.31
C LYS A 14 -3.16 -5.75 -27.53
N ASN A 15 -4.44 -5.48 -27.80
CA ASN A 15 -5.45 -6.52 -28.04
C ASN A 15 -5.46 -7.62 -26.96
N ASN A 16 -5.41 -7.24 -25.67
CA ASN A 16 -5.34 -8.15 -24.51
C ASN A 16 -4.12 -9.08 -24.49
N ARG A 17 -3.02 -8.70 -25.16
CA ARG A 17 -1.76 -9.45 -25.16
C ARG A 17 -0.64 -8.58 -24.64
N VAL A 18 0.22 -9.16 -23.82
CA VAL A 18 1.48 -8.54 -23.41
C VAL A 18 2.40 -8.51 -24.62
N GLU A 19 2.84 -7.31 -25.01
CA GLU A 19 3.82 -7.14 -26.09
C GLU A 19 5.25 -7.11 -25.57
N ALA A 20 5.49 -6.39 -24.47
CA ALA A 20 6.80 -6.22 -23.89
C ALA A 20 6.72 -5.73 -22.44
N LEU A 21 7.81 -5.95 -21.72
CA LEU A 21 8.04 -5.47 -20.37
C LEU A 21 9.01 -4.28 -20.40
N TYR A 22 8.73 -3.25 -19.61
CA TYR A 22 9.46 -2.00 -19.56
C TYR A 22 9.74 -1.59 -18.11
N LYS A 23 10.74 -0.71 -17.95
CA LYS A 23 11.03 -0.04 -16.68
C LYS A 23 10.54 1.41 -16.64
N ASP A 24 10.39 2.04 -17.81
CA ASP A 24 10.04 3.46 -17.92
C ASP A 24 8.56 3.70 -18.26
N PRO A 25 7.89 4.66 -17.63
CA PRO A 25 6.51 5.05 -17.94
C PRO A 25 6.33 5.53 -19.39
N ALA A 26 5.25 5.12 -20.04
CA ALA A 26 4.82 5.66 -21.33
C ALA A 26 3.30 5.40 -21.55
N PRO A 27 2.62 6.17 -22.41
CA PRO A 27 1.23 5.89 -22.78
C PRO A 27 1.05 4.43 -23.25
N GLY A 28 0.00 3.76 -22.75
CA GLY A 28 -0.27 2.35 -23.06
C GLY A 28 0.59 1.34 -22.29
N ARG A 29 1.40 1.79 -21.31
CA ARG A 29 2.10 0.93 -20.35
C ARG A 29 1.41 0.98 -18.99
N PHE A 30 1.26 -0.18 -18.37
CA PHE A 30 0.54 -0.36 -17.12
C PHE A 30 1.41 -1.07 -16.09
N ALA A 31 1.24 -0.76 -14.81
CA ALA A 31 1.84 -1.54 -13.72
C ALA A 31 1.35 -2.98 -13.76
N PHE A 32 2.28 -3.91 -13.63
CA PHE A 32 1.97 -5.27 -13.24
C PHE A 32 1.65 -5.33 -11.74
N THR A 33 0.43 -5.76 -11.41
CA THR A 33 -0.09 -5.78 -10.03
C THR A 33 0.39 -6.98 -9.19
N GLY A 34 1.18 -7.89 -9.76
CA GLY A 34 1.52 -9.17 -9.14
C GLY A 34 0.42 -10.24 -9.23
N ILE A 35 -0.80 -9.89 -9.68
CA ILE A 35 -1.89 -10.85 -9.84
C ILE A 35 -1.84 -11.48 -11.24
N HIS A 36 -1.78 -12.79 -11.28
CA HIS A 36 -1.65 -13.62 -12.48
C HIS A 36 -2.55 -14.86 -12.42
N LEU A 37 -3.03 -15.29 -13.60
CA LEU A 37 -3.63 -16.61 -13.81
C LEU A 37 -2.64 -17.41 -14.62
N LEU A 38 -2.16 -18.53 -14.07
CA LEU A 38 -1.08 -19.32 -14.64
C LEU A 38 -1.60 -20.65 -15.14
N SER A 39 -1.24 -21.00 -16.38
CA SER A 39 -1.35 -22.38 -16.83
C SER A 39 -0.21 -23.22 -16.20
N PRO A 40 -0.43 -24.51 -15.88
CA PRO A 40 0.58 -25.34 -15.21
C PRO A 40 1.94 -25.41 -15.92
N GLU A 41 1.96 -25.28 -17.25
CA GLU A 41 3.17 -25.31 -18.09
C GLU A 41 4.16 -24.19 -17.73
N VAL A 42 3.72 -23.12 -17.04
CA VAL A 42 4.62 -22.06 -16.56
C VAL A 42 5.65 -22.63 -15.57
N PHE A 43 5.30 -23.65 -14.79
CA PHE A 43 6.19 -24.25 -13.80
C PHE A 43 7.34 -25.04 -14.44
N ASP A 44 7.21 -25.47 -15.70
CA ASP A 44 8.28 -26.14 -16.45
C ASP A 44 9.48 -25.21 -16.73
N TYR A 45 9.27 -23.90 -16.64
CA TYR A 45 10.31 -22.87 -16.83
C TYR A 45 11.00 -22.46 -15.52
N LEU A 46 10.47 -22.90 -14.37
CA LEU A 46 10.99 -22.51 -13.07
C LEU A 46 11.95 -23.58 -12.54
N PRO A 47 13.02 -23.18 -11.83
CA PRO A 47 13.91 -24.15 -11.19
C PRO A 47 13.12 -24.93 -10.12
N PRO A 48 13.39 -26.24 -9.95
CA PRO A 48 12.68 -27.06 -8.97
C PRO A 48 12.96 -26.62 -7.53
N GLU A 49 14.06 -25.92 -7.29
CA GLU A 49 14.48 -25.43 -5.97
C GLU A 49 15.16 -24.06 -6.08
N GLY A 50 15.13 -23.30 -4.98
CA GLY A 50 15.80 -22.01 -4.86
C GLY A 50 14.96 -20.80 -5.25
N TYR A 51 15.60 -19.64 -5.28
CA TYR A 51 14.95 -18.39 -5.67
C TYR A 51 14.62 -18.39 -7.17
N ALA A 52 13.40 -17.95 -7.50
CA ALA A 52 12.97 -17.80 -8.87
C ALA A 52 12.22 -16.47 -9.06
N ASP A 53 12.57 -15.74 -10.12
CA ASP A 53 11.84 -14.58 -10.61
C ASP A 53 11.04 -14.98 -11.85
N ILE A 54 9.72 -15.10 -11.70
CA ILE A 54 8.81 -15.47 -12.78
C ILE A 54 8.85 -14.50 -13.97
N ILE A 55 9.18 -13.21 -13.73
CA ILE A 55 9.26 -12.22 -14.80
C ILE A 55 10.45 -12.54 -15.70
N SER A 56 11.64 -12.67 -15.11
CA SER A 56 12.88 -12.87 -15.84
C SER A 56 13.04 -14.31 -16.37
N LEU A 57 12.53 -15.31 -15.64
CA LEU A 57 12.70 -16.72 -15.99
C LEU A 57 11.57 -17.29 -16.86
N CYS A 58 10.35 -16.76 -16.76
CA CYS A 58 9.22 -17.25 -17.55
C CYS A 58 8.74 -16.23 -18.57
N TYR A 59 8.23 -15.09 -18.12
CA TYR A 59 7.48 -14.20 -19.02
C TYR A 59 8.34 -13.59 -20.11
N LYS A 60 9.53 -13.11 -19.76
CA LYS A 60 10.43 -12.51 -20.75
C LYS A 60 10.86 -13.54 -21.82
N PRO A 61 11.37 -14.75 -21.49
CA PRO A 61 11.67 -15.79 -22.48
C PRO A 61 10.45 -16.23 -23.30
N MET A 62 9.26 -16.32 -22.68
CA MET A 62 8.02 -16.65 -23.38
C MET A 62 7.67 -15.60 -24.44
N ILE A 63 7.72 -14.31 -24.10
CA ILE A 63 7.50 -13.21 -25.04
C ILE A 63 8.53 -13.27 -26.19
N GLU A 64 9.80 -13.43 -25.86
CA GLU A 64 10.91 -13.51 -26.83
C GLU A 64 10.78 -14.73 -27.76
N SER A 65 10.22 -15.84 -27.26
CA SER A 65 9.96 -17.07 -28.04
C SER A 65 8.64 -17.04 -28.80
N GLY A 66 7.90 -15.93 -28.77
CA GLY A 66 6.62 -15.77 -29.45
C GLY A 66 5.43 -16.45 -28.75
N ILE A 67 5.61 -16.96 -27.54
CA ILE A 67 4.52 -17.48 -26.71
C ILE A 67 3.64 -16.30 -26.29
N THR A 68 2.33 -16.48 -26.43
CA THR A 68 1.37 -15.42 -26.15
C THR A 68 1.07 -15.37 -24.65
N LEU A 69 1.37 -14.24 -24.00
CA LEU A 69 0.85 -13.94 -22.67
C LEU A 69 -0.37 -13.04 -22.80
N ASN A 70 -1.49 -13.47 -22.23
CA ASN A 70 -2.70 -12.67 -22.20
C ASN A 70 -2.65 -11.67 -21.03
N ALA A 71 -3.17 -10.47 -21.27
CA ALA A 71 -3.33 -9.43 -20.26
C ALA A 71 -4.81 -9.19 -20.00
N HIS A 72 -5.14 -8.95 -18.73
CA HIS A 72 -6.46 -8.49 -18.32
C HIS A 72 -6.30 -7.18 -17.56
N THR A 73 -6.88 -6.12 -18.12
CA THR A 73 -6.94 -4.79 -17.50
C THR A 73 -8.24 -4.70 -16.72
N VAL A 74 -8.15 -4.34 -15.45
CA VAL A 74 -9.30 -4.10 -14.58
C VAL A 74 -9.35 -2.59 -14.32
N THR A 75 -10.53 -2.01 -14.19
CA THR A 75 -10.74 -0.58 -13.92
C THR A 75 -11.79 -0.40 -12.82
N GLY A 76 -11.87 0.79 -12.22
CA GLY A 76 -12.87 1.09 -11.18
C GLY A 76 -12.66 0.31 -9.88
N HIS A 77 -11.41 0.01 -9.53
CA HIS A 77 -11.06 -0.70 -8.31
C HIS A 77 -9.96 0.06 -7.57
N TYR A 78 -9.95 -0.04 -6.24
CA TYR A 78 -8.83 0.49 -5.46
C TYR A 78 -7.65 -0.48 -5.52
N TRP A 79 -6.51 0.01 -5.98
CA TRP A 79 -5.24 -0.69 -5.91
C TRP A 79 -4.16 0.26 -5.40
N HIS A 80 -3.42 -0.19 -4.38
CA HIS A 80 -2.34 0.58 -3.78
C HIS A 80 -1.27 -0.40 -3.31
N ASP A 81 -0.08 -0.29 -3.87
CA ASP A 81 1.09 -1.03 -3.40
C ASP A 81 1.76 -0.27 -2.25
N ILE A 82 2.04 -0.97 -1.15
CA ILE A 82 2.58 -0.37 0.07
C ILE A 82 4.08 -0.67 0.15
N GLY A 83 4.86 0.07 -0.65
CA GLY A 83 6.30 -0.12 -0.75
C GLY A 83 7.13 0.79 0.17
N THR A 84 6.54 1.84 0.74
CA THR A 84 7.22 2.84 1.59
C THR A 84 6.36 3.24 2.79
N ILE A 85 6.99 3.93 3.75
CA ILE A 85 6.29 4.55 4.88
C ILE A 85 5.22 5.53 4.40
N GLU A 86 5.50 6.32 3.36
CA GLU A 86 4.54 7.27 2.80
C GLU A 86 3.35 6.56 2.14
N ASP A 87 3.60 5.47 1.39
CA ASP A 87 2.52 4.65 0.81
C ASP A 87 1.64 4.04 1.92
N TYR A 88 2.26 3.60 3.02
CA TYR A 88 1.53 3.06 4.18
C TYR A 88 0.64 4.12 4.85
N ILE A 89 1.15 5.34 5.02
CA ILE A 89 0.35 6.46 5.54
C ILE A 89 -0.80 6.80 4.57
N ASN A 90 -0.52 6.86 3.26
CA ASN A 90 -1.53 7.15 2.26
C ASN A 90 -2.63 6.08 2.21
N ALA A 91 -2.30 4.79 2.31
CA ALA A 91 -3.30 3.72 2.36
C ALA A 91 -4.25 3.87 3.57
N ASN A 92 -3.71 4.31 4.70
CA ASN A 92 -4.45 4.61 5.91
C ASN A 92 -5.34 5.85 5.77
N LEU A 93 -4.84 6.91 5.10
CA LEU A 93 -5.63 8.10 4.76
C LEU A 93 -6.75 7.80 3.77
N ASP A 94 -6.49 6.95 2.78
CA ASP A 94 -7.48 6.45 1.82
C ASP A 94 -8.62 5.76 2.56
N PHE A 95 -8.30 4.87 3.51
CA PHE A 95 -9.28 4.23 4.38
C PHE A 95 -10.14 5.25 5.14
N LEU A 96 -9.52 6.23 5.80
CA LEU A 96 -10.25 7.30 6.49
C LEU A 96 -11.19 8.05 5.53
N GLY A 97 -10.71 8.38 4.34
CA GLY A 97 -11.48 9.03 3.28
C GLY A 97 -12.69 8.20 2.82
N PHE A 98 -12.49 6.89 2.55
CA PHE A 98 -13.56 5.99 2.09
C PHE A 98 -14.72 5.89 3.07
N TYR A 99 -14.43 5.98 4.37
CA TYR A 99 -15.45 5.91 5.42
C TYR A 99 -15.87 7.28 5.96
N GLY A 100 -15.34 8.38 5.40
CA GLY A 100 -15.63 9.74 5.86
C GLY A 100 -15.25 9.97 7.33
N LYS A 101 -14.20 9.29 7.80
CA LYS A 101 -13.73 9.36 9.18
C LYS A 101 -12.47 10.22 9.28
N LYS A 102 -12.27 10.85 10.43
CA LYS A 102 -10.99 11.47 10.79
C LYS A 102 -10.24 10.68 11.84
N ILE A 103 -10.98 10.06 12.76
CA ILE A 103 -10.42 9.26 13.83
C ILE A 103 -11.07 7.89 13.77
N VAL A 104 -10.25 6.86 13.82
CA VAL A 104 -10.70 5.49 14.07
C VAL A 104 -9.96 4.92 15.27
N GLN A 105 -10.67 4.11 16.02
CA GLN A 105 -10.19 3.50 17.25
C GLN A 105 -10.60 2.03 17.23
N GLY A 106 -9.63 1.16 17.50
CA GLY A 106 -9.82 -0.27 17.72
C GLY A 106 -10.45 -0.59 19.06
N GLU A 107 -10.73 -1.87 19.25
CA GLU A 107 -11.34 -2.39 20.48
C GLU A 107 -10.34 -2.37 21.65
N ASP A 108 -10.85 -2.38 22.88
CA ASP A 108 -10.05 -2.41 24.12
C ASP A 108 -9.03 -1.29 24.28
N THR A 109 -9.20 -0.18 23.55
CA THR A 109 -8.34 0.99 23.64
C THR A 109 -8.80 1.94 24.75
N SER A 110 -7.86 2.33 25.60
CA SER A 110 -8.06 3.27 26.70
C SER A 110 -7.36 4.60 26.43
N ILE A 111 -8.13 5.68 26.35
CA ILE A 111 -7.62 7.04 26.14
C ILE A 111 -7.92 7.85 27.39
N ASP A 112 -6.88 8.37 28.04
CA ASP A 112 -7.05 9.24 29.21
C ASP A 112 -7.85 10.50 28.82
N PRO A 113 -8.82 10.94 29.64
CA PRO A 113 -9.68 12.09 29.32
C PRO A 113 -8.94 13.41 29.06
N THR A 114 -7.68 13.55 29.52
CA THR A 114 -6.88 14.75 29.25
C THR A 114 -5.98 14.61 28.03
N ALA A 115 -5.95 13.46 27.35
CA ALA A 115 -5.26 13.31 26.08
C ALA A 115 -6.02 14.04 24.96
N THR A 116 -5.31 14.45 23.91
CA THR A 116 -5.89 15.19 22.79
C THR A 116 -5.55 14.49 21.48
N VAL A 117 -6.55 14.25 20.64
CA VAL A 117 -6.37 13.80 19.25
C VAL A 117 -6.71 14.94 18.31
N LYS A 118 -5.78 15.28 17.40
CA LYS A 118 -5.88 16.40 16.45
C LYS A 118 -5.84 15.88 15.03
N ASN A 119 -6.51 16.63 14.14
CA ASN A 119 -6.60 16.34 12.71
C ASN A 119 -7.16 14.94 12.46
N TRP A 120 -6.30 13.95 12.24
CA TRP A 120 -6.69 12.57 12.07
C TRP A 120 -5.83 11.64 12.93
N ALA A 121 -6.39 10.48 13.26
CA ALA A 121 -5.65 9.41 13.90
C ALA A 121 -6.23 8.04 13.56
N ILE A 122 -5.35 7.06 13.45
CA ILE A 122 -5.73 5.65 13.37
C ILE A 122 -5.14 4.98 14.59
N ILE A 123 -6.01 4.55 15.50
CA ILE A 123 -5.62 3.95 16.76
C ILE A 123 -6.04 2.49 16.72
N GLY A 124 -5.08 1.59 16.86
CA GLY A 124 -5.27 0.15 16.86
C GLY A 124 -6.04 -0.37 18.07
N ASN A 125 -6.04 -1.69 18.22
CA ASN A 125 -6.66 -2.40 19.34
C ASN A 125 -5.74 -2.40 20.57
N ASN A 126 -6.30 -2.44 21.77
CA ASN A 126 -5.56 -2.54 23.03
C ASN A 126 -4.48 -1.44 23.19
N VAL A 127 -4.74 -0.24 22.67
CA VAL A 127 -3.83 0.91 22.80
C VAL A 127 -4.11 1.61 24.13
N THR A 128 -3.05 2.03 24.82
CA THR A 128 -3.17 2.91 25.99
C THR A 128 -2.60 4.29 25.65
N ILE A 129 -3.43 5.33 25.71
CA ILE A 129 -3.00 6.71 25.58
C ILE A 129 -3.11 7.37 26.96
N GLU A 130 -1.96 7.62 27.58
CA GLU A 130 -1.87 8.13 28.94
C GLU A 130 -2.13 9.65 29.03
N LYS A 131 -2.29 10.11 30.26
CA LYS A 131 -2.64 11.48 30.63
C LYS A 131 -1.87 12.56 29.86
N GLY A 132 -2.60 13.43 29.19
CA GLY A 132 -2.05 14.64 28.56
C GLY A 132 -1.22 14.38 27.31
N ALA A 133 -1.22 13.15 26.78
CA ALA A 133 -0.62 12.87 25.49
C ALA A 133 -1.36 13.61 24.35
N VAL A 134 -0.64 13.97 23.30
CA VAL A 134 -1.18 14.61 22.10
C VAL A 134 -0.86 13.74 20.90
N ILE A 135 -1.89 13.31 20.18
CA ILE A 135 -1.79 12.60 18.92
C ILE A 135 -2.24 13.54 17.80
N ASP A 136 -1.36 13.84 16.86
CA ASP A 136 -1.65 14.71 15.71
C ASP A 136 -1.25 13.99 14.43
N SER A 137 -2.22 13.72 13.55
CA SER A 137 -1.96 13.17 12.22
C SER A 137 -1.06 11.93 12.28
N SER A 138 -1.45 10.93 13.08
CA SER A 138 -0.58 9.80 13.43
C SER A 138 -1.31 8.46 13.46
N ILE A 139 -0.54 7.38 13.24
CA ILE A 139 -1.01 5.98 13.29
C ILE A 139 -0.42 5.33 14.53
N ILE A 140 -1.25 4.70 15.34
CA ILE A 140 -0.87 4.00 16.57
C ILE A 140 -1.24 2.53 16.40
N TRP A 141 -0.25 1.64 16.39
CA TRP A 141 -0.47 0.20 16.21
C TRP A 141 -1.05 -0.45 17.45
N ASP A 142 -1.61 -1.63 17.24
CA ASP A 142 -2.16 -2.47 18.29
C ASP A 142 -1.15 -2.66 19.43
N ASN A 143 -1.65 -2.62 20.68
CA ASN A 143 -0.86 -2.80 21.91
C ASN A 143 0.15 -1.68 22.22
N ALA A 144 0.21 -0.61 21.43
CA ALA A 144 1.11 0.50 21.73
C ALA A 144 0.66 1.27 22.99
N VAL A 145 1.63 1.77 23.75
CA VAL A 145 1.39 2.64 24.91
C VAL A 145 2.00 4.00 24.64
N ILE A 146 1.15 5.02 24.55
CA ILE A 146 1.58 6.42 24.40
C ILE A 146 1.65 7.04 25.79
N LYS A 147 2.88 7.32 26.24
CA LYS A 147 3.14 7.79 27.60
C LYS A 147 2.57 9.18 27.90
N LYS A 148 2.41 9.42 29.20
CA LYS A 148 1.94 10.67 29.76
C LYS A 148 2.71 11.86 29.20
N GLY A 149 1.99 12.82 28.63
CA GLY A 149 2.55 14.04 28.06
C GLY A 149 3.32 13.87 26.75
N SER A 150 3.35 12.67 26.15
CA SER A 150 3.99 12.45 24.85
C SER A 150 3.25 13.19 23.74
N HIS A 151 4.00 13.81 22.84
CA HIS A 151 3.45 14.50 21.67
C HIS A 151 3.87 13.76 20.41
N LEU A 152 2.94 13.00 19.82
CA LEU A 152 3.11 12.36 18.53
C LEU A 152 2.53 13.25 17.45
N LYS A 153 3.36 13.59 16.48
CA LYS A 153 2.97 14.34 15.29
C LYS A 153 3.60 13.71 14.08
N ASP A 154 2.81 13.48 13.04
CA ASP A 154 3.28 12.97 11.75
C ASP A 154 4.09 11.66 11.95
N SER A 155 3.51 10.74 12.73
CA SER A 155 4.23 9.59 13.28
C SER A 155 3.45 8.28 13.18
N ILE A 156 4.20 7.18 13.15
CA ILE A 156 3.70 5.82 13.34
C ILE A 156 4.28 5.29 14.64
N ALA A 157 3.45 5.09 15.65
CA ALA A 157 3.86 4.46 16.91
C ALA A 157 3.58 2.96 16.83
N ILE A 158 4.64 2.16 16.73
CA ILE A 158 4.59 0.70 16.66
C ILE A 158 4.50 0.11 18.07
N SER A 159 5.24 0.70 19.00
CA SER A 159 5.24 0.37 20.42
C SER A 159 5.67 1.59 21.23
N GLU A 160 5.75 1.45 22.56
CA GLU A 160 6.30 2.47 23.46
C GLU A 160 7.70 2.94 23.03
N ASP A 161 8.57 1.99 22.63
CA ASP A 161 9.99 2.25 22.35
C ASP A 161 10.29 2.44 20.86
N MET A 162 9.28 2.28 19.99
CA MET A 162 9.47 2.33 18.54
C MET A 162 8.45 3.26 17.90
N ILE A 163 8.91 4.48 17.63
CA ILE A 163 8.16 5.53 16.94
C ILE A 163 8.91 5.91 15.67
N ILE A 164 8.24 5.84 14.53
CA ILE A 164 8.74 6.30 13.24
C ILE A 164 8.11 7.66 12.97
N GLN A 165 8.93 8.71 12.92
CA GLN A 165 8.48 10.03 12.49
C GLN A 165 8.78 10.20 10.99
N THR A 166 7.79 10.65 10.22
CA THR A 166 8.02 10.96 8.80
C THR A 166 8.52 12.38 8.62
N ALA A 167 9.37 12.59 7.61
CA ALA A 167 9.88 13.91 7.23
C ALA A 167 8.82 14.75 6.49
N SER A 168 7.83 14.10 5.88
CA SER A 168 6.73 14.74 5.16
C SER A 168 5.46 13.91 5.31
N MET A 169 4.35 14.58 5.59
CA MET A 169 3.02 13.98 5.50
C MET A 169 2.42 14.27 4.14
N PRO A 170 1.71 13.32 3.54
CA PRO A 170 0.96 13.58 2.33
C PRO A 170 -0.07 14.69 2.59
N GLU A 171 -0.10 15.70 1.73
CA GLU A 171 -1.12 16.77 1.75
C GLU A 171 -2.46 16.27 1.16
N GLY A 172 -2.97 15.12 1.61
CA GLY A 172 -4.21 14.54 1.09
C GLY A 172 -4.14 14.13 -0.40
N PRO A 173 -5.26 13.70 -1.02
CA PRO A 173 -6.64 14.06 -0.66
C PRO A 173 -7.32 13.06 0.28
N TYR A 174 -8.25 13.57 1.09
CA TYR A 174 -9.28 12.77 1.75
C TYR A 174 -10.45 12.55 0.77
N GLY A 175 -10.22 11.83 -0.35
CA GLY A 175 -11.14 11.74 -1.50
C GLY A 175 -11.25 10.35 -2.12
N SER A 176 -12.34 10.09 -2.86
CA SER A 176 -12.76 8.76 -3.34
C SER A 176 -11.78 8.10 -4.33
N PRO A 177 -11.78 6.76 -4.47
CA PRO A 177 -10.88 6.02 -5.37
C PRO A 177 -10.89 6.53 -6.82
N SER A 178 -11.98 7.15 -7.26
CA SER A 178 -12.17 7.72 -8.59
C SER A 178 -11.18 8.84 -8.95
N ASP A 179 -10.54 9.45 -7.96
CA ASP A 179 -9.59 10.55 -8.20
C ASP A 179 -8.19 10.03 -8.57
N ARG A 180 -7.99 8.70 -8.61
CA ARG A 180 -6.70 8.04 -8.86
C ARG A 180 -6.66 7.11 -10.08
N ASP A 181 -7.76 7.04 -10.84
CA ASP A 181 -7.86 6.29 -12.12
C ASP A 181 -7.44 7.14 -13.34
#